data_AF-A0A4S1G347-F1
#
_entry.id   AF-A0A4S1G347-F1
#
_cell.length_a   1.000
_cell.length_b   1.000
_cell.length_c   1.000
_cell.angle_alpha   90.00
_cell.angle_beta   90.00
_cell.angle_gamma   90.00
#
_symmetry.space_group_name_H-M   'P 1'
#
loop_
_entity.id
_entity.type
_entity.pdbx_description
1 polymer ?
#
loop_
_entity_poly.entity_id
_entity_poly.type
_entity_poly.pdbx_seq_one_letter_code
_entity_poly.pdbx_strand_id
1 'polypeptide(L)'
;YLGIIALTRALDDASRAAWAAAIITLVGFINIPIIKFSVDWWNTLHQPASVFRLGGPAIDPSMLWPLAVMALGFTVLFFALHLMAIRTEIFRRRVSAMRRVAARQAERQ
;
A
#
# COMPACT_ATOMS: atom_id res chain seq x y z
N TYR A 1 -1.92 0.43 -6.61
CA TYR A 1 -1.22 1.62 -6.10
C TYR A 1 -1.15 2.77 -7.10
N LEU A 2 -0.45 2.62 -8.25
CA LEU A 2 -0.32 3.71 -9.23
C LEU A 2 -1.68 4.25 -9.72
N GLY A 3 -2.67 3.38 -9.94
CA GLY A 3 -4.03 3.81 -10.31
C GLY A 3 -4.70 4.71 -9.27
N ILE A 4 -4.56 4.39 -7.97
CA ILE A 4 -5.10 5.23 -6.88
C ILE A 4 -4.35 6.57 -6.80
N ILE A 5 -3.03 6.56 -6.97
CA ILE A 5 -2.21 7.78 -6.97
C ILE A 5 -2.56 8.66 -8.18
N ALA A 6 -2.70 8.08 -9.37
CA ALA A 6 -3.08 8.80 -10.57
C ALA A 6 -4.47 9.40 -10.44
N LEU A 7 -5.45 8.62 -9.98
CA LEU A 7 -6.82 9.08 -9.75
C LEU A 7 -6.88 10.24 -8.76
N THR A 8 -6.21 10.11 -7.61
CA THR A 8 -6.22 11.15 -6.57
C THR A 8 -5.50 12.42 -7.01
N ARG A 9 -4.56 12.33 -7.95
CA ARG A 9 -3.87 13.51 -8.54
C ARG A 9 -4.58 14.12 -9.74
N ALA A 10 -5.44 13.36 -10.42
CA ALA A 10 -6.20 13.84 -11.58
C ALA A 10 -7.45 14.65 -11.19
N LEU A 11 -7.88 14.57 -9.92
CA LEU A 11 -9.07 15.25 -9.42
C LEU A 11 -8.66 16.47 -8.58
N ASP A 12 -9.07 17.66 -9.01
CA ASP A 12 -8.76 18.93 -8.31
C ASP A 12 -9.51 19.06 -6.98
N ASP A 13 -10.74 18.53 -6.92
CA ASP A 13 -11.55 18.52 -5.71
C ASP A 13 -11.11 17.38 -4.79
N ALA A 14 -10.54 17.76 -3.64
CA ALA A 14 -10.03 16.83 -2.64
C ALA A 14 -11.10 15.88 -2.07
N SER A 15 -12.35 16.34 -1.93
CA SER A 15 -13.45 15.52 -1.42
C SER A 15 -13.85 14.45 -2.45
N ARG A 16 -13.97 14.86 -3.72
CA ARG A 16 -14.26 13.93 -4.82
C ARG A 16 -13.13 12.92 -5.02
N ALA A 17 -11.89 13.37 -4.93
CA ALA A 17 -10.70 12.51 -5.00
C ALA A 17 -10.71 11.44 -3.90
N ALA A 18 -11.02 11.83 -2.66
CA ALA A 18 -11.09 10.92 -1.52
C ALA A 18 -12.20 9.87 -1.71
N TRP A 19 -13.39 10.28 -2.14
CA TRP A 19 -14.50 9.36 -2.42
C TRP A 19 -14.17 8.35 -3.51
N ALA A 20 -13.62 8.80 -4.64
CA ALA A 20 -13.24 7.91 -5.74
C ALA A 20 -12.16 6.90 -5.31
N ALA A 21 -11.16 7.35 -4.54
CA ALA A 21 -10.13 6.49 -4.00
C ALA A 21 -10.71 5.44 -3.02
N ALA A 22 -11.66 5.83 -2.16
CA ALA A 22 -12.31 4.92 -1.22
C ALA A 22 -13.07 3.79 -1.94
N ILE A 23 -13.86 4.13 -2.97
CA ILE A 23 -14.63 3.15 -3.75
C ILE A 23 -13.69 2.15 -4.42
N ILE A 24 -12.67 2.61 -5.13
CA ILE A 24 -11.73 1.71 -5.84
C ILE A 24 -10.96 0.84 -4.85
N THR A 25 -10.59 1.38 -3.69
CA THR A 25 -9.92 0.61 -2.64
C THR A 25 -10.84 -0.48 -2.08
N LEU A 26 -12.11 -0.16 -1.82
CA LEU A 26 -13.10 -1.12 -1.33
C LEU A 26 -13.37 -2.24 -2.33
N VAL A 27 -13.60 -1.89 -3.60
CA VAL A 27 -13.79 -2.87 -4.68
C VAL A 27 -12.55 -3.75 -4.83
N GLY A 28 -11.36 -3.15 -4.80
CA GLY A 28 -10.10 -3.88 -4.83
C GLY A 28 -9.94 -4.84 -3.65
N PHE A 29 -10.36 -4.44 -2.45
CA PHE A 29 -10.34 -5.29 -1.26
C PHE A 29 -11.25 -6.50 -1.39
N ILE A 30 -12.48 -6.32 -1.89
CA ILE A 30 -13.42 -7.43 -2.17
C ILE A 30 -12.84 -8.40 -3.21
N ASN A 31 -12.03 -7.91 -4.16
CA ASN A 31 -11.40 -8.75 -5.16
C ASN A 31 -10.30 -9.67 -4.59
N ILE A 32 -9.69 -9.33 -3.44
CA ILE A 32 -8.64 -10.14 -2.81
C ILE A 32 -9.12 -11.57 -2.48
N PRO A 33 -10.22 -11.78 -1.72
CA PRO A 33 -10.72 -13.13 -1.45
C PRO A 33 -11.16 -13.84 -2.74
N ILE A 34 -11.77 -13.12 -3.69
CA ILE A 34 -12.18 -13.70 -4.98
C ILE A 34 -10.97 -14.32 -5.69
N ILE A 35 -9.88 -13.56 -5.84
CA ILE A 35 -8.66 -14.06 -6.47
C ILE A 35 -8.04 -15.20 -5.66
N LYS A 36 -7.99 -15.08 -4.32
CA LYS A 36 -7.38 -16.10 -3.46
C LYS A 36 -8.07 -17.47 -3.56
N PHE A 37 -9.41 -17.48 -3.61
CA PHE A 37 -10.21 -18.70 -3.68
C PHE A 37 -10.60 -19.10 -5.10
N SER A 38 -10.32 -18.24 -6.09
CA SER A 38 -10.59 -18.56 -7.51
C SER A 38 -9.95 -19.87 -7.96
N VAL A 39 -8.76 -20.21 -7.43
CA VAL A 39 -8.04 -21.46 -7.72
C VAL A 39 -8.79 -22.70 -7.22
N ASP A 40 -9.49 -22.58 -6.10
CA ASP A 40 -10.27 -23.66 -5.48
C ASP A 40 -11.67 -23.78 -6.13
N TRP A 41 -12.26 -22.66 -6.53
CA TRP A 41 -13.62 -22.59 -7.09
C TRP A 41 -13.70 -22.97 -8.56
N TRP A 42 -12.76 -22.48 -9.37
CA TRP A 42 -12.65 -22.81 -10.78
C TRP A 42 -11.46 -23.76 -10.89
N ASN A 43 -11.70 -25.08 -10.95
CA ASN A 43 -10.65 -26.12 -11.11
C ASN A 43 -9.57 -25.71 -12.12
N THR A 44 -8.47 -25.10 -11.65
CA THR A 44 -7.45 -24.50 -12.52
C THR A 44 -6.20 -25.36 -12.57
N LEU A 45 -5.47 -25.28 -13.69
CA LEU A 45 -4.12 -25.84 -13.85
C LEU A 45 -3.07 -25.15 -12.93
N HIS A 46 -3.49 -24.16 -12.14
CA HIS A 46 -2.59 -23.36 -11.34
C HIS A 46 -2.09 -24.14 -10.13
N GLN A 47 -0.79 -24.03 -9.89
CA GLN A 47 -0.15 -24.69 -8.76
C GLN A 47 -0.76 -24.24 -7.42
N PRO A 48 -1.15 -25.17 -6.53
CA PRO A 48 -1.63 -24.84 -5.20
C PRO A 48 -0.50 -24.26 -4.33
N ALA A 49 -0.85 -23.41 -3.37
CA ALA A 49 0.08 -22.66 -2.51
C ALA A 49 1.22 -23.54 -1.99
N SER A 50 2.51 -23.25 -2.22
CA SER A 50 3.63 -24.17 -1.91
C SER A 50 4.45 -23.81 -0.66
N VAL A 51 4.28 -22.59 -0.14
CA VAL A 51 5.09 -22.06 0.98
C VAL A 51 4.39 -22.28 2.33
N PHE A 52 3.16 -21.79 2.49
CA PHE A 52 2.37 -21.93 3.72
C PHE A 52 1.29 -23.00 3.54
N ARG A 53 1.56 -24.22 4.03
CA ARG A 53 0.62 -25.35 4.08
C ARG A 53 0.57 -25.94 5.48
N LEU A 54 -0.55 -26.57 5.84
CA LEU A 54 -0.72 -27.27 7.12
C LEU A 54 0.30 -28.40 7.35
N GLY A 55 0.81 -29.03 6.29
CA GLY A 55 1.84 -30.08 6.34
C GLY A 55 3.29 -29.60 6.16
N GLY A 56 3.52 -28.28 6.14
CA GLY A 56 4.84 -27.68 5.84
C GLY A 56 5.04 -27.34 4.35
N PRO A 57 6.13 -26.61 4.02
CA PRO A 57 6.39 -26.15 2.66
C PRO A 57 6.65 -27.33 1.72
N ALA A 58 6.08 -27.28 0.51
CA ALA A 58 6.36 -28.25 -0.55
C ALA A 58 7.35 -27.72 -1.59
N ILE A 59 7.82 -26.49 -1.42
CA ILE A 59 8.85 -25.86 -2.24
C ILE A 59 10.24 -26.33 -1.81
N ASP A 60 11.14 -26.51 -2.77
CA ASP A 60 12.51 -26.93 -2.50
C ASP A 60 13.28 -25.89 -1.64
N PRO A 61 14.08 -26.31 -0.64
CA PRO A 61 14.88 -25.40 0.18
C PRO A 61 15.77 -24.44 -0.61
N SER A 62 16.31 -24.86 -1.75
CA SER A 62 17.16 -24.04 -2.62
C SER A 62 16.41 -22.85 -3.23
N MET A 63 15.07 -22.92 -3.31
CA MET A 63 14.20 -21.82 -3.74
C MET A 63 13.59 -21.07 -2.54
N LEU A 64 13.32 -21.77 -1.45
CA LEU A 64 12.69 -21.20 -0.25
C LEU A 64 13.56 -20.13 0.41
N TRP A 65 14.87 -20.38 0.55
CA TRP A 65 15.77 -19.43 1.22
C TRP A 65 15.93 -18.12 0.47
N PRO A 66 16.23 -18.09 -0.85
CA PRO A 66 16.23 -16.85 -1.63
C PRO A 66 14.90 -16.09 -1.52
N LEU A 67 13.78 -16.81 -1.59
CA LEU A 67 12.45 -16.22 -1.45
C LEU A 67 12.28 -15.54 -0.07
N ALA A 68 12.65 -16.22 1.01
CA ALA A 68 12.54 -15.68 2.37
C ALA A 68 13.45 -14.48 2.60
N VAL A 69 14.69 -14.53 2.11
CA VAL A 69 15.65 -13.41 2.20
C VAL A 69 15.12 -12.18 1.46
N MET A 70 14.64 -12.36 0.23
CA MET A 70 14.08 -11.26 -0.55
C MET A 70 12.77 -10.74 0.06
N ALA A 71 11.90 -11.62 0.55
CA ALA A 71 10.66 -11.21 1.23
C ALA A 71 10.96 -10.37 2.47
N LEU A 72 11.93 -10.78 3.30
CA LEU A 72 12.39 -10.01 4.45
C LEU A 72 13.01 -8.68 4.02
N GLY A 73 13.93 -8.70 3.04
CA GLY A 73 14.60 -7.50 2.54
C GLY A 73 13.62 -6.45 2.01
N PHE A 74 12.64 -6.87 1.19
CA PHE A 74 11.60 -5.98 0.70
C PHE A 74 10.64 -5.51 1.80
N THR A 75 10.37 -6.33 2.81
CA THR A 75 9.57 -5.94 3.97
C THR A 75 10.26 -4.85 4.77
N VAL A 76 11.56 -5.03 5.06
CA VAL A 76 12.37 -4.02 5.75
C VAL A 76 12.45 -2.73 4.92
N LEU A 77 12.69 -2.85 3.61
CA LEU A 77 12.71 -1.72 2.69
C LEU A 77 11.36 -0.97 2.70
N PHE A 78 10.24 -1.69 2.64
CA PHE A 78 8.90 -1.11 2.73
C PHE A 78 8.74 -0.29 4.01
N PHE A 79 9.05 -0.86 5.18
CA PHE A 79 8.91 -0.14 6.45
C PHE A 79 9.86 1.06 6.54
N ALA A 80 11.10 0.92 6.07
CA ALA A 80 12.06 2.04 6.05
C ALA A 80 11.52 3.22 5.22
N LEU A 81 11.05 2.95 3.99
CA LEU A 81 10.45 3.96 3.12
C LEU A 81 9.15 4.52 3.69
N HIS A 82 8.32 3.68 4.32
CA HIS A 82 7.07 4.11 4.92
C HIS A 82 7.29 5.06 6.11
N LEU A 83 8.23 4.73 7.01
CA LEU A 83 8.61 5.59 8.14
C LEU A 83 9.23 6.91 7.64
N MET A 84 10.06 6.86 6.60
CA MET A 84 10.60 8.07 5.97
C MET A 84 9.50 8.95 5.36
N ALA A 85 8.50 8.35 4.71
CA ALA A 85 7.36 9.05 4.15
C ALA A 85 6.52 9.72 5.25
N ILE A 86 6.24 9.01 6.36
CA ILE A 86 5.53 9.56 7.53
C ILE A 86 6.30 10.76 8.10
N ARG A 87 7.61 10.62 8.30
CA ARG A 87 8.47 11.71 8.81
C ARG A 87 8.41 12.94 7.90
N THR A 88 8.47 12.72 6.59
CA THR A 88 8.38 13.79 5.57
C THR A 88 7.02 14.49 5.62
N GLU A 89 5.94 13.74 5.77
CA GLU A 89 4.58 14.28 5.88
C GLU A 89 4.38 15.09 7.17
N ILE A 90 4.92 14.64 8.30
CA ILE A 90 4.89 15.39 9.56
C ILE A 90 5.62 16.74 9.40
N PHE A 91 6.82 16.75 8.82
CA PHE A 91 7.56 17.99 8.59
C PHE A 91 6.81 18.94 7.65
N ARG A 92 6.24 18.41 6.57
CA ARG A 92 5.43 19.20 5.63
C ARG A 92 4.25 19.88 6.34
N ARG A 93 3.53 19.14 7.19
CA ARG A 93 2.42 19.70 7.99
C ARG A 93 2.89 20.79 8.96
N ARG A 94 4.03 20.58 9.63
CA ARG A 94 4.62 21.59 10.53
C ARG A 94 4.98 22.88 9.80
N VAL A 95 5.63 22.79 8.64
CA VAL A 95 5.98 23.96 7.81
C VAL A 95 4.71 24.70 7.37
N SER A 96 3.70 24.00 6.89
CA SER A 96 2.41 24.61 6.51
C SER A 96 1.71 25.30 7.68
N ALA A 97 1.74 24.72 8.89
CA ALA A 97 1.19 25.32 10.09
C ALA A 97 1.94 26.62 10.48
N MET A 98 3.27 26.60 10.48
CA MET A 98 4.09 27.79 10.78
C MET A 98 3.84 28.93 9.78
N ARG A 99 3.73 28.61 8.47
CA ARG A 99 3.42 29.61 7.43
C ARG A 99 2.06 30.28 7.66
N ARG A 100 1.04 29.52 8.10
CA ARG A 100 -0.28 30.09 8.43
C ARG A 100 -0.23 31.02 9.64
N VAL A 101 0.60 30.69 10.65
CA VAL A 101 0.78 31.56 11.83
C VAL A 101 1.50 32.86 11.44
N ALA A 102 2.57 32.78 10.66
CA ALA A 102 3.31 33.95 10.19
C ALA A 102 2.44 34.88 9.33
N ALA A 103 1.61 34.33 8.43
CA ALA A 103 0.68 35.12 7.62
C ALA A 103 -0.32 35.91 8.48
N ARG A 104 -0.90 35.28 9.51
CA ARG A 104 -1.81 35.96 10.46
C ARG A 104 -1.14 37.05 11.28
N GLN A 105 0.16 36.94 11.54
CA GLN A 105 0.91 37.97 12.26
C GLN A 105 1.20 39.17 11.36
N ALA A 106 1.51 38.93 10.08
CA ALA A 106 1.70 39.99 9.09
C ALA A 106 0.41 40.77 8.81
N GLU A 107 -0.76 40.11 8.79
CA GLU A 107 -2.07 40.77 8.63
C GLU A 107 -2.48 41.66 9.83
N ARG A 108 -1.82 41.50 10.99
CA ARG A 108 -2.11 42.28 12.21
C ARG A 108 -1.24 43.52 12.38
N GLN A 109 -0.21 43.68 11.54
CA GLN A 109 0.69 44.85 11.51
C GLN A 109 0.23 45.82 10.43
#